data_AF-A0A0R1QNR6-F1
#
_entry.id   AF-A0A0R1QNR6-F1
#
_cell.length_a   1.000
_cell.length_b   1.000
_cell.length_c   1.000
_cell.angle_alpha   90.00
_cell.angle_beta   90.00
_cell.angle_gamma   90.00
#
_symmetry.space_group_name_H-M   'P 1'
#
loop_
_entity.id
_entity.type
_entity.pdbx_description
1 polymer ?
#
loop_
_entity_poly.entity_id
_entity_poly.type
_entity_poly.pdbx_seq_one_letter_code
_entity_poly.pdbx_strand_id
1 'polypeptide(L)'
;MIESLTALMISTLIIFLLTICVNEQFKLLNDWEQRVNAHKVILLNLKDPQVKNPLVIENKRYYFQKSNEIYQVRVNNDVYEIKVKS
;
A
#
# COMPACT_ATOMS: atom_id res chain seq x y z
N MET A 1 -16.38 -11.83 42.85
CA MET A 1 -17.00 -10.73 42.05
C MET A 1 -15.97 -9.71 41.55
N ILE A 2 -15.06 -9.21 42.40
CA ILE A 2 -14.00 -8.29 41.94
C ILE A 2 -13.04 -8.98 40.97
N GLU A 3 -12.64 -10.23 41.24
CA GLU A 3 -11.76 -11.02 40.36
C GLU A 3 -12.36 -11.29 38.97
N SER A 4 -13.66 -11.53 38.89
CA SER A 4 -14.35 -11.71 37.60
C SER A 4 -14.45 -10.41 36.81
N LEU A 5 -14.56 -9.27 37.51
CA LEU A 5 -14.59 -7.95 36.88
C LEU A 5 -13.20 -7.53 36.39
N THR A 6 -12.14 -7.82 37.16
CA THR A 6 -10.76 -7.56 36.73
C THR A 6 -10.37 -8.44 35.55
N ALA A 7 -10.76 -9.72 35.56
CA ALA A 7 -10.55 -10.61 34.42
C ALA A 7 -11.23 -10.07 33.15
N LEU A 8 -12.49 -9.62 33.24
CA LEU A 8 -13.21 -9.02 32.11
C LEU A 8 -12.48 -7.77 31.57
N MET A 9 -12.08 -6.85 32.46
CA MET A 9 -11.36 -5.64 32.07
C MET A 9 -10.04 -5.93 31.37
N ILE A 10 -9.27 -6.91 31.89
CA ILE A 10 -8.01 -7.33 31.27
C ILE A 10 -8.27 -7.94 29.89
N SER A 11 -9.27 -8.83 29.77
CA SER A 11 -9.62 -9.42 28.47
C SER A 11 -10.05 -8.36 27.45
N THR A 12 -10.87 -7.39 27.83
CA THR A 12 -11.28 -6.30 26.93
C THR A 12 -10.09 -5.44 26.50
N LEU A 13 -9.18 -5.12 27.41
CA LEU A 13 -7.95 -4.38 27.09
C LEU A 13 -7.07 -5.14 26.10
N ILE A 14 -6.92 -6.46 26.29
CA ILE A 14 -6.15 -7.31 25.37
C ILE A 14 -6.77 -7.31 23.97
N ILE A 15 -8.08 -7.53 23.87
CA ILE A 15 -8.79 -7.55 22.58
C ILE A 15 -8.66 -6.20 21.88
N PHE A 16 -8.83 -5.11 22.63
CA PHE A 16 -8.69 -3.75 22.10
C PHE A 16 -7.28 -3.50 21.57
N LEU A 17 -6.24 -3.86 22.34
CA LEU A 17 -4.86 -3.68 21.93
C LEU A 17 -4.52 -4.51 20.70
N LEU A 18 -4.93 -5.78 20.67
CA LEU A 18 -4.75 -6.65 19.50
C LEU A 18 -5.43 -6.07 18.26
N THR A 19 -6.63 -5.53 18.40
CA THR A 19 -7.37 -4.89 17.30
C THR A 19 -6.59 -3.70 16.74
N ILE A 20 -6.00 -2.87 17.60
CA ILE A 20 -5.16 -1.75 17.17
C ILE A 20 -3.92 -2.26 16.44
N CYS A 21 -3.18 -3.19 17.02
CA CYS A 21 -1.95 -3.72 16.42
C CYS A 21 -2.22 -4.35 15.06
N VAL A 22 -3.26 -5.18 14.94
CA VAL A 22 -3.63 -5.81 13.67
C VAL A 22 -3.98 -4.75 12.62
N ASN A 23 -4.70 -3.70 13.00
CA ASN A 23 -5.06 -2.62 12.09
C ASN A 23 -3.82 -1.86 11.57
N GLU A 24 -2.82 -1.61 12.43
CA GLU A 24 -1.55 -1.01 12.01
C GLU A 24 -0.78 -1.91 11.04
N GLN A 25 -0.75 -3.22 11.28
CA GLN A 25 -0.11 -4.17 10.35
C GLN A 25 -0.81 -4.20 8.99
N PHE A 26 -2.15 -4.12 8.96
CA PHE A 26 -2.89 -4.02 7.69
C PHE A 26 -2.59 -2.73 6.93
N LYS A 27 -2.41 -1.59 7.62
CA LYS A 27 -1.98 -0.34 6.98
C LYS A 27 -0.62 -0.51 6.31
N LEU A 28 0.36 -1.06 7.03
CA LEU A 28 1.69 -1.34 6.49
C LEU A 28 1.63 -2.27 5.26
N LEU A 29 0.82 -3.33 5.34
CA LEU A 29 0.65 -4.26 4.21
C LEU A 29 0.06 -3.56 2.99
N ASN A 30 -0.96 -2.73 3.16
CA ASN A 30 -1.58 -1.97 2.08
C ASN A 30 -0.60 -0.95 1.45
N ASP A 31 0.31 -0.36 2.23
CA ASP A 31 1.36 0.53 1.71
C ASP A 31 2.40 -0.24 0.89
N TRP A 32 2.79 -1.43 1.34
CA TRP A 32 3.67 -2.34 0.59
C TRP A 32 3.03 -2.81 -0.71
N GLU A 33 1.77 -3.22 -0.65
CA GLU A 33 1.01 -3.62 -1.84
C GLU A 33 0.90 -2.47 -2.84
N GLN A 34 0.62 -1.26 -2.36
CA GLN A 34 0.58 -0.06 -3.20
C GLN A 34 1.93 0.16 -3.92
N ARG A 35 3.04 0.04 -3.19
CA ARG A 35 4.40 0.15 -3.74
C ARG A 35 4.66 -0.92 -4.79
N VAL A 36 4.39 -2.19 -4.50
CA VAL A 36 4.62 -3.31 -5.44
C VAL A 36 3.79 -3.13 -6.70
N ASN A 37 2.51 -2.75 -6.56
CA ASN A 37 1.65 -2.46 -7.70
C ASN A 37 2.15 -1.29 -8.54
N ALA A 38 2.65 -0.22 -7.93
CA ALA A 38 3.26 0.89 -8.68
C ALA A 38 4.47 0.42 -9.51
N HIS A 39 5.35 -0.41 -8.95
CA HIS A 39 6.47 -1.00 -9.69
C HIS A 39 6.01 -1.94 -10.80
N LYS A 40 4.95 -2.74 -10.55
CA LYS A 40 4.32 -3.57 -11.58
C LYS A 40 3.78 -2.72 -12.73
N VAL A 41 3.13 -1.59 -12.46
CA VAL A 41 2.68 -0.64 -13.49
C VAL A 41 3.86 -0.11 -14.31
N ILE A 42 4.98 0.23 -13.67
CA ILE A 42 6.21 0.64 -14.39
C ILE A 42 6.67 -0.48 -15.32
N LEU A 43 6.80 -1.71 -14.83
CA LEU A 43 7.23 -2.86 -15.61
C LEU A 43 6.27 -3.17 -16.78
N LEU A 44 4.97 -3.03 -16.57
CA LEU A 44 3.96 -3.20 -17.62
C LEU A 44 4.13 -2.16 -18.73
N ASN A 45 4.31 -0.89 -18.39
CA ASN A 45 4.54 0.19 -19.36
C ASN A 45 5.90 0.05 -20.08
N LEU A 46 6.90 -0.58 -19.45
CA LEU A 46 8.17 -0.92 -20.08
C LEU A 46 8.05 -2.07 -21.08
N LYS A 47 7.22 -3.07 -20.77
CA LYS A 47 7.00 -4.24 -21.63
C LYS A 47 6.11 -3.90 -22.83
N ASP A 48 5.06 -3.12 -22.61
CA ASP A 48 4.11 -2.70 -23.64
C ASP A 48 3.72 -1.23 -23.42
N PRO A 49 4.07 -0.32 -24.36
CA PRO A 49 3.74 1.10 -24.23
C PRO A 49 2.25 1.40 -24.46
N GLN A 50 1.40 0.43 -24.83
CA GLN A 50 -0.05 0.63 -24.99
C GLN A 50 -0.87 0.40 -23.70
N VAL A 51 -0.21 0.30 -22.54
CA VAL A 51 -0.92 0.18 -21.25
C VAL A 51 -1.74 1.43 -20.97
N LYS A 52 -3.00 1.21 -20.54
CA LYS A 52 -3.91 2.31 -20.17
C LYS A 52 -3.31 3.16 -19.06
N ASN A 53 -3.39 4.47 -19.23
CA ASN A 53 -2.98 5.46 -18.24
C ASN A 53 -4.14 6.45 -17.99
N PRO A 54 -4.77 6.46 -16.81
CA PRO A 54 -4.42 5.69 -15.62
C PRO A 54 -4.81 4.20 -15.70
N LEU A 55 -4.02 3.36 -15.05
CA LEU A 55 -4.39 1.97 -14.78
C LEU A 55 -5.15 1.90 -13.46
N VAL A 56 -6.28 1.19 -13.43
CA VAL A 56 -7.07 1.01 -12.21
C VAL A 56 -6.81 -0.38 -11.63
N ILE A 57 -6.30 -0.45 -10.41
CA ILE A 57 -6.10 -1.69 -9.65
C ILE A 57 -6.76 -1.48 -8.30
N GLU A 58 -7.70 -2.35 -7.94
CA GLU A 58 -8.42 -2.33 -6.65
C GLU A 58 -8.94 -0.93 -6.25
N ASN A 59 -9.63 -0.28 -7.19
CA ASN A 59 -10.21 1.06 -7.02
C ASN A 59 -9.19 2.21 -6.82
N LYS A 60 -7.88 1.93 -6.89
CA LYS A 60 -6.81 2.93 -6.91
C LYS A 60 -6.38 3.22 -8.35
N ARG A 61 -6.15 4.50 -8.67
CA ARG A 61 -5.74 4.96 -10.01
C ARG A 61 -4.23 5.23 -10.04
N TYR A 62 -3.52 4.45 -10.83
CA TYR A 62 -2.08 4.52 -11.02
C TYR A 62 -1.77 5.31 -12.30
N TYR A 63 -1.13 6.46 -12.14
CA TYR A 63 -0.76 7.36 -13.22
C TYR A 63 0.71 7.16 -13.53
N PHE A 64 0.99 6.55 -14.68
CA PHE A 64 2.36 6.37 -15.15
C PHE A 64 2.84 7.63 -15.88
N GLN A 65 4.08 8.02 -15.64
CA GLN A 65 4.75 9.07 -16.40
C GLN A 65 6.21 8.66 -16.59
N LYS A 66 6.75 9.00 -17.76
CA LYS A 66 8.17 8.87 -18.07
C LYS A 66 8.76 10.26 -18.23
N SER A 67 9.82 10.57 -17.49
CA SER A 67 10.57 11.82 -17.63
C SER A 67 12.06 11.48 -17.75
N ASN A 68 12.63 11.67 -18.93
CA ASN A 68 14.01 11.27 -19.26
C ASN A 68 14.32 9.80 -18.90
N GLU A 69 15.22 9.58 -17.94
CA GLU A 69 15.66 8.27 -17.43
C GLU A 69 14.90 7.79 -16.19
N ILE A 70 13.86 8.52 -15.78
CA ILE A 70 13.07 8.24 -14.59
C ILE A 70 11.67 7.75 -15.01
N TYR A 71 11.33 6.57 -14.51
CA TYR A 71 9.98 6.03 -14.57
C TYR A 71 9.28 6.33 -13.27
N GLN A 72 8.15 7.03 -13.32
CA GLN A 72 7.39 7.40 -12.13
C GLN A 72 5.95 6.92 -12.24
N VAL A 73 5.42 6.43 -11.12
CA VAL A 73 4.00 6.12 -10.96
C VAL A 73 3.48 6.87 -9.76
N ARG A 74 2.45 7.69 -9.99
CA ARG A 74 1.71 8.38 -8.94
C ARG A 74 0.45 7.59 -8.62
N VAL A 75 0.22 7.36 -7.34
CA VAL A 75 -1.04 6.79 -6.85
C VAL A 75 -1.42 7.55 -5.58
N ASN A 76 -2.63 8.11 -5.53
CA ASN A 76 -3.04 9.02 -4.46
C ASN A 76 -2.02 10.18 -4.29
N ASN A 77 -1.45 10.34 -3.09
CA ASN A 77 -0.41 11.35 -2.79
C ASN A 77 1.03 10.80 -2.90
N ASP A 78 1.20 9.50 -3.18
CA ASP A 78 2.52 8.87 -3.22
C ASP A 78 3.05 8.81 -4.65
N VAL A 79 4.35 9.05 -4.79
CA VAL A 79 5.09 8.93 -6.05
C VAL A 79 6.19 7.88 -5.88
N TYR A 80 6.15 6.86 -6.73
CA TYR A 80 7.16 5.81 -6.77
C TYR A 80 8.00 5.97 -8.03
N GLU A 81 9.31 6.04 -7.87
CA GLU A 81 10.26 6.31 -8.96
C GLU A 81 11.28 5.18 -9.10
N ILE A 82 11.62 4.84 -10.34
CA ILE A 82 12.72 3.95 -10.68
C ILE A 82 13.62 4.69 -11.68
N LYS A 83 14.88 4.89 -11.30
CA LYS A 83 15.92 5.39 -12.21
C LYS A 83 16.49 4.21 -12.98
N VAL A 84 16.44 4.26 -14.31
CA VAL A 84 17.19 3.30 -15.11
C VAL A 84 18.65 3.70 -15.06
N LYS A 85 19.47 2.85 -14.45
CA LYS A 85 20.92 3.02 -14.43
C LYS A 85 21.42 2.72 -15.85
N SER A 86 21.76 3.76 -16.60
CA SER A 86 22.50 3.63 -17.86
C SER A 86 23.94 3.22 -17.60
#